data_AF-A0A6G1R8N8-F1
#
_entry.id   AF-A0A6G1R8N8-F1
#
_cell.length_a   1.000
_cell.length_b   1.000
_cell.length_c   1.000
_cell.angle_alpha   90.00
_cell.angle_beta   90.00
_cell.angle_gamma   90.00
#
_symmetry.space_group_name_H-M   'P 1'
#
loop_
_entity.id
_entity.type
_entity.pdbx_description
1 polymer ?
#
loop_
_entity_poly.entity_id
_entity_poly.type
_entity_poly.pdbx_seq_one_letter_code
_entity_poly.pdbx_strand_id
1 'polypeptide(L)'
;LLETMHSTGGDFTNIFHLLSSFSVDSDPSELEDFLEKLTSQCASVEELKVAFKPQMDPRQLSMMLMLAQSNPQLFALIGTKANINKELERIEQFSKLQQLTAADLLSRNKRHWKEWLEKYRARLQKEIESVGDADAWNTVHVKVMNSNNPKYILRNYIAQNAIEAAENGDFSEVRNVLKLLENPFQEAEGFREVREDAEEEGATAAAAACAQE
;
A
#
# COMPACT_ATOMS: atom_id res chain seq x y z
N LEU A 1 3.31 13.57 0.12
CA LEU A 1 2.86 12.33 -0.54
C LEU A 1 3.46 11.13 0.17
N LEU A 2 4.77 10.88 0.09
CA LEU A 2 5.40 9.71 0.74
C LEU A 2 5.11 9.65 2.25
N GLU A 3 5.19 10.79 2.95
CA GLU A 3 4.86 10.88 4.39
C GLU A 3 3.38 10.56 4.68
N THR A 4 2.47 11.08 3.84
CA THR A 4 1.03 10.79 3.91
C THR A 4 0.77 9.30 3.73
N MET A 5 1.32 8.70 2.66
CA MET A 5 1.17 7.26 2.39
C MET A 5 1.78 6.41 3.51
N HIS A 6 2.93 6.80 4.05
CA HIS A 6 3.55 6.09 5.17
C HIS A 6 2.66 6.13 6.43
N SER A 7 2.06 7.28 6.72
CA SER A 7 1.22 7.49 7.90
C SER A 7 -0.15 6.83 7.79
N THR A 8 -0.71 6.72 6.59
CA THR A 8 -2.00 6.07 6.33
C THR A 8 -1.86 4.59 5.99
N GLY A 9 -0.65 4.08 5.78
CA GLY A 9 -0.43 2.73 5.25
C GLY A 9 -0.95 2.58 3.81
N GLY A 10 -0.84 3.64 3.01
CA GLY A 10 -1.33 3.67 1.64
C GLY A 10 -0.54 2.75 0.70
N ASP A 11 -1.24 2.01 -0.15
CA ASP A 11 -0.63 1.25 -1.23
C ASP A 11 -0.01 2.18 -2.28
N PHE A 12 1.32 2.16 -2.37
CA PHE A 12 2.04 3.08 -3.24
C PHE A 12 1.63 2.92 -4.70
N THR A 13 1.55 1.69 -5.21
CA THR A 13 1.26 1.40 -6.61
C THR A 13 -0.13 1.91 -6.98
N ASN A 14 -1.15 1.52 -6.18
CA ASN A 14 -2.53 1.87 -6.48
C ASN A 14 -2.78 3.36 -6.29
N ILE A 15 -2.17 3.99 -5.28
CA ILE A 15 -2.32 5.43 -5.05
C ILE A 15 -1.68 6.24 -6.17
N PHE A 16 -0.44 5.93 -6.57
CA PHE A 16 0.21 6.64 -7.67
C PHE A 16 -0.58 6.50 -8.98
N HIS A 17 -1.17 5.33 -9.21
CA HIS A 17 -2.03 5.11 -10.36
C HIS A 17 -3.36 5.89 -10.24
N LEU A 18 -4.02 5.86 -9.08
CA LEU A 18 -5.28 6.59 -8.82
C LEU A 18 -5.11 8.11 -8.92
N LEU A 19 -3.94 8.65 -8.55
CA LEU A 19 -3.64 10.07 -8.70
C LEU A 19 -3.60 10.55 -10.15
N SER A 20 -3.43 9.65 -11.13
CA SER A 20 -3.49 10.00 -12.56
C SER A 20 -4.89 10.42 -13.00
N SER A 21 -5.95 9.97 -12.30
CA SER A 21 -7.34 10.31 -12.61
C SER A 21 -7.87 11.46 -11.76
N PHE A 22 -7.02 12.14 -10.98
CA PHE A 22 -7.44 13.26 -10.14
C PHE A 22 -7.66 14.52 -10.99
N SER A 23 -8.84 15.13 -10.88
CA SER A 23 -9.14 16.40 -11.54
C SER A 23 -9.04 17.58 -10.58
N VAL A 24 -8.45 18.67 -11.08
CA VAL A 24 -8.27 19.93 -10.34
C VAL A 24 -9.61 20.63 -10.12
N ASP A 25 -10.51 20.54 -11.10
CA ASP A 25 -11.82 21.18 -11.11
C ASP A 25 -12.91 20.30 -10.48
N SER A 26 -12.53 19.20 -9.80
CA SER A 26 -13.49 18.31 -9.16
C SER A 26 -14.35 19.03 -8.12
N ASP A 27 -15.66 18.86 -8.28
CA ASP A 27 -16.69 19.30 -7.36
C ASP A 27 -16.49 18.67 -5.97
N PRO A 28 -17.08 19.26 -4.91
CA PRO A 28 -16.98 18.70 -3.55
C PRO A 28 -17.45 17.24 -3.44
N SER A 29 -18.44 16.83 -4.25
CA SER A 29 -18.93 15.45 -4.29
C SER A 29 -17.89 14.50 -4.90
N GLU A 30 -17.32 14.86 -6.05
CA GLU A 30 -16.29 14.05 -6.71
C GLU A 30 -15.03 13.91 -5.86
N LEU A 31 -14.68 14.98 -5.12
CA LEU A 31 -13.57 14.95 -4.18
C LEU A 31 -13.82 13.95 -3.05
N GLU A 32 -15.05 13.86 -2.54
CA GLU A 32 -15.40 12.89 -1.50
C GLU A 32 -15.35 11.45 -2.05
N ASP A 33 -15.89 11.22 -3.24
CA ASP A 33 -15.79 9.91 -3.92
C ASP A 33 -14.34 9.50 -4.17
N PHE A 34 -13.49 10.46 -4.53
CA PHE A 34 -12.05 10.23 -4.73
C PHE A 34 -11.34 9.96 -3.40
N LEU A 35 -11.70 10.65 -2.33
CA LEU A 35 -11.19 10.38 -0.98
C LEU A 35 -11.59 8.98 -0.52
N GLU A 36 -12.81 8.52 -0.80
CA GLU A 36 -13.24 7.16 -0.50
C GLU A 36 -12.38 6.13 -1.24
N LYS A 37 -12.16 6.34 -2.55
CA LYS A 37 -11.25 5.50 -3.34
C LYS A 37 -9.83 5.51 -2.80
N LEU A 38 -9.28 6.66 -2.40
CA LEU A 38 -7.93 6.74 -1.81
C LEU A 38 -7.84 6.03 -0.47
N THR A 39 -8.83 6.22 0.39
CA THR A 39 -8.85 5.58 1.71
C THR A 39 -9.09 4.08 1.64
N SER A 40 -9.76 3.57 0.61
CA SER A 40 -9.85 2.12 0.38
C SER A 40 -8.53 1.50 -0.08
N GLN A 41 -7.58 2.29 -0.58
CA GLN A 41 -6.21 1.84 -0.86
C GLN A 41 -5.28 1.95 0.35
N CYS A 42 -5.79 2.32 1.54
CA CYS A 42 -5.00 2.39 2.76
C CYS A 42 -5.18 1.12 3.60
N ALA A 43 -4.14 0.72 4.30
CA ALA A 43 -4.17 -0.43 5.20
C ALA A 43 -5.28 -0.31 6.25
N SER A 44 -5.96 -1.41 6.47
CA SER A 44 -6.93 -1.62 7.54
C SER A 44 -6.27 -1.57 8.93
N VAL A 45 -7.10 -1.45 9.97
CA VAL A 45 -6.61 -1.48 11.36
C VAL A 45 -5.94 -2.84 11.65
N GLU A 46 -6.51 -3.91 11.13
CA GLU A 46 -6.07 -5.29 11.30
C GLU A 46 -4.70 -5.52 10.65
N GLU A 47 -4.52 -5.10 9.41
CA GLU A 47 -3.23 -5.17 8.71
C GLU A 47 -2.15 -4.35 9.42
N LEU A 48 -2.48 -3.14 9.89
CA LEU A 48 -1.55 -2.32 10.67
C LEU A 48 -1.19 -3.02 12.00
N LYS A 49 -2.15 -3.65 12.68
CA LYS A 49 -1.86 -4.42 13.91
C LYS A 49 -0.92 -5.59 13.62
N VAL A 50 -1.11 -6.31 12.53
CA VAL A 50 -0.21 -7.41 12.12
C VAL A 50 1.18 -6.86 11.80
N ALA A 51 1.29 -5.78 11.04
CA ALA A 51 2.56 -5.17 10.65
C ALA A 51 3.37 -4.62 11.84
N PHE A 52 2.69 -4.04 12.84
CA PHE A 52 3.31 -3.49 14.04
C PHE A 52 3.35 -4.47 15.22
N LYS A 53 3.03 -5.76 15.03
CA LYS A 53 3.10 -6.75 16.09
C LYS A 53 4.54 -6.84 16.66
N PRO A 54 4.75 -6.68 17.98
CA PRO A 54 6.08 -6.75 18.58
C PRO A 54 6.79 -8.06 18.24
N GLN A 55 8.07 -7.98 17.83
CA GLN A 55 8.84 -9.13 17.37
C GLN A 55 9.66 -9.75 18.51
N MET A 56 9.92 -9.00 19.57
CA MET A 56 10.65 -9.46 20.75
C MET A 56 9.70 -9.74 21.91
N ASP A 57 9.96 -10.82 22.65
CA ASP A 57 9.29 -11.08 23.92
C ASP A 57 9.64 -9.96 24.93
N PRO A 58 8.66 -9.47 25.73
CA PRO A 58 8.91 -8.38 26.69
C PRO A 58 10.06 -8.63 27.67
N ARG A 59 10.32 -9.90 28.05
CA ARG A 59 11.42 -10.25 28.95
C ARG A 59 12.76 -10.12 28.25
N GLN A 60 12.84 -10.49 26.97
CA GLN A 60 14.05 -10.33 26.16
C GLN A 60 14.38 -8.84 25.97
N LEU A 61 13.38 -8.00 25.67
CA LEU A 61 13.57 -6.56 25.54
C LEU A 61 14.06 -5.95 26.86
N SER A 62 13.47 -6.33 28.00
CA SER A 62 13.91 -5.88 29.32
C SER A 62 15.36 -6.28 29.61
N MET A 63 15.73 -7.54 29.29
CA MET A 63 17.11 -8.01 29.43
C MET A 63 18.08 -7.21 28.54
N MET A 64 17.72 -6.91 27.30
CA MET A 64 18.54 -6.10 26.40
C MET A 64 18.71 -4.66 26.90
N LEU A 65 17.65 -4.04 27.43
CA LEU A 65 17.73 -2.70 28.04
C LEU A 65 18.62 -2.69 29.28
N MET A 66 18.54 -3.71 30.13
CA MET A 66 19.41 -3.89 31.30
C MET A 66 20.88 -4.08 30.88
N LEU A 67 21.15 -4.86 29.84
CA LEU A 67 22.50 -5.05 29.29
C LEU A 67 23.07 -3.76 28.69
N ALA A 68 22.24 -2.96 28.02
CA ALA A 68 22.65 -1.67 27.47
C ALA A 68 23.12 -0.70 28.57
N GLN A 69 22.51 -0.75 29.75
CA GLN A 69 22.87 0.08 30.90
C GLN A 69 24.07 -0.47 31.68
N SER A 70 24.16 -1.80 31.85
CA SER A 70 25.19 -2.44 32.69
C SER A 70 26.50 -2.71 31.97
N ASN A 71 26.48 -3.12 30.70
CA ASN A 71 27.68 -3.47 29.93
C ASN A 71 27.55 -3.07 28.44
N PRO A 72 27.86 -1.80 28.09
CA PRO A 72 27.71 -1.27 26.73
C PRO A 72 28.55 -2.01 25.67
N GLN A 73 29.71 -2.57 26.06
CA GLN A 73 30.59 -3.31 25.14
C GLN A 73 30.00 -4.66 24.73
N LEU A 74 29.46 -5.43 25.69
CA LEU A 74 28.78 -6.69 25.42
C LEU A 74 27.50 -6.45 24.62
N PHE A 75 26.78 -5.38 24.94
CA PHE A 75 25.58 -4.96 24.23
C PHE A 75 25.84 -4.74 22.74
N ALA A 76 26.91 -4.01 22.38
CA ALA A 76 27.27 -3.72 20.99
C ALA A 76 27.59 -4.98 20.15
N LEU A 77 27.94 -6.10 20.79
CA LEU A 77 28.25 -7.36 20.13
C LEU A 77 27.00 -8.19 19.80
N ILE A 78 25.92 -8.02 20.59
CA ILE A 78 24.71 -8.85 20.53
C ILE A 78 23.56 -8.10 19.83
N GLY A 79 23.53 -6.77 19.91
CA GLY A 79 22.49 -5.97 19.30
C GLY A 79 22.89 -4.52 19.08
N THR A 80 22.24 -3.87 18.13
CA THR A 80 22.41 -2.43 17.91
C THR A 80 21.36 -1.66 18.69
N LYS A 81 21.72 -0.48 19.21
CA LYS A 81 20.75 0.47 19.81
C LYS A 81 19.61 0.80 18.84
N ALA A 82 19.91 0.81 17.53
CA ALA A 82 18.94 1.04 16.48
C ALA A 82 17.82 -0.02 16.46
N ASN A 83 18.15 -1.30 16.67
CA ASN A 83 17.14 -2.36 16.69
C ASN A 83 16.21 -2.21 17.90
N ILE A 84 16.75 -1.86 19.08
CA ILE A 84 15.91 -1.60 20.26
C ILE A 84 14.99 -0.41 20.04
N ASN A 85 15.51 0.69 19.49
CA ASN A 85 14.68 1.86 19.22
C ASN A 85 13.53 1.51 18.26
N LYS A 86 13.82 0.74 17.20
CA LYS A 86 12.79 0.24 16.28
C LYS A 86 11.74 -0.65 16.97
N GLU A 87 12.17 -1.54 17.87
CA GLU A 87 11.22 -2.36 18.65
C GLU A 87 10.36 -1.51 19.60
N LEU A 88 10.96 -0.50 20.25
CA LEU A 88 10.23 0.42 21.13
C LEU A 88 9.21 1.24 20.34
N GLU A 89 9.60 1.80 19.20
CA GLU A 89 8.71 2.49 18.27
C GLU A 89 7.57 1.57 17.82
N ARG A 90 7.88 0.32 17.46
CA ARG A 90 6.89 -0.68 17.07
C ARG A 90 5.88 -0.96 18.18
N ILE A 91 6.35 -1.17 19.42
CA ILE A 91 5.49 -1.41 20.59
C ILE A 91 4.58 -0.21 20.85
N GLU A 92 5.11 1.01 20.78
CA GLU A 92 4.33 2.24 20.96
C GLU A 92 3.22 2.35 19.90
N GLN A 93 3.55 2.12 18.62
CA GLN A 93 2.58 2.15 17.53
C GLN A 93 1.52 1.04 17.69
N PHE A 94 1.93 -0.17 18.05
CA PHE A 94 1.00 -1.27 18.29
C PHE A 94 0.02 -0.95 19.42
N SER A 95 0.49 -0.35 20.51
CA SER A 95 -0.38 0.08 21.62
C SER A 95 -1.39 1.15 21.19
N LYS A 96 -0.98 2.11 20.37
CA LYS A 96 -1.89 3.11 19.78
C LYS A 96 -2.94 2.44 18.89
N LEU A 97 -2.54 1.48 18.05
CA LEU A 97 -3.44 0.76 17.16
C LEU A 97 -4.44 -0.14 17.90
N GLN A 98 -4.11 -0.63 19.10
CA GLN A 98 -5.06 -1.39 19.94
C GLN A 98 -6.22 -0.54 20.44
N GLN A 99 -6.03 0.78 20.59
CA GLN A 99 -7.05 1.71 21.08
C GLN A 99 -7.85 2.36 19.96
N LEU A 100 -7.38 2.29 18.71
CA LEU A 100 -8.06 2.88 17.57
C LEU A 100 -9.19 1.98 17.04
N THR A 101 -10.33 2.59 16.71
CA THR A 101 -11.38 1.94 15.93
C THR A 101 -11.17 2.14 14.43
N ALA A 102 -11.81 1.31 13.61
CA ALA A 102 -11.81 1.47 12.16
C ALA A 102 -12.38 2.84 11.71
N ALA A 103 -13.41 3.34 12.41
CA ALA A 103 -13.99 4.65 12.12
C ALA A 103 -13.02 5.80 12.43
N ASP A 104 -12.25 5.69 13.53
CA ASP A 104 -11.22 6.67 13.87
C ASP A 104 -10.08 6.67 12.86
N LEU A 105 -9.64 5.48 12.43
CA LEU A 105 -8.59 5.33 11.42
C LEU A 105 -9.04 5.95 10.09
N LEU A 106 -10.26 5.64 9.64
CA LEU A 106 -10.81 6.19 8.40
C LEU A 106 -10.90 7.71 8.45
N SER A 107 -11.43 8.26 9.56
CA SER A 107 -11.54 9.71 9.75
C SER A 107 -10.17 10.39 9.76
N ARG A 108 -9.18 9.76 10.39
CA ARG A 108 -7.78 10.23 10.38
C ARG A 108 -7.20 10.21 8.97
N ASN A 109 -7.36 9.11 8.24
CA ASN A 109 -6.84 8.95 6.89
C ASN A 109 -7.51 9.95 5.92
N LYS A 110 -8.84 10.12 5.97
CA LYS A 110 -9.57 11.12 5.17
C LYS A 110 -9.01 12.53 5.38
N ARG A 111 -8.76 12.92 6.63
CA ARG A 111 -8.17 14.24 6.95
C ARG A 111 -6.77 14.40 6.35
N HIS A 112 -5.88 13.43 6.55
CA HIS A 112 -4.51 13.50 5.99
C HIS A 112 -4.51 13.58 4.46
N TRP A 113 -5.37 12.79 3.81
CA TRP A 113 -5.51 12.80 2.36
C TRP A 113 -6.12 14.11 1.85
N LYS A 114 -7.13 14.64 2.53
CA LYS A 114 -7.74 15.92 2.17
C LYS A 114 -6.72 17.06 2.22
N GLU A 115 -5.96 17.18 3.32
CA GLU A 115 -4.91 18.20 3.46
C GLU A 115 -3.82 18.05 2.38
N TRP A 116 -3.48 16.82 2.01
CA TRP A 116 -2.50 16.58 0.96
C TRP A 116 -3.06 16.88 -0.43
N LEU A 117 -4.32 16.52 -0.72
CA LEU A 117 -4.97 16.80 -2.00
C LEU A 117 -5.16 18.29 -2.23
N GLU A 118 -5.45 19.08 -1.20
CA GLU A 118 -5.50 20.54 -1.31
C GLU A 118 -4.16 21.11 -1.77
N LYS A 119 -3.05 20.62 -1.21
CA LYS A 119 -1.69 21.02 -1.62
C LYS A 119 -1.37 20.52 -3.04
N TYR A 120 -1.80 19.30 -3.38
CA TYR A 120 -1.62 18.73 -4.71
C TYR A 120 -2.38 19.52 -5.77
N ARG A 121 -3.66 19.82 -5.54
CA ARG A 121 -4.50 20.66 -6.39
C ARG A 121 -3.86 22.02 -6.64
N ALA A 122 -3.41 22.72 -5.59
CA ALA A 122 -2.73 24.01 -5.72
C ALA A 122 -1.42 23.92 -6.52
N ARG A 123 -0.72 22.78 -6.47
CA ARG A 123 0.48 22.55 -7.28
C ARG A 123 0.15 22.34 -8.75
N LEU A 124 -0.91 21.58 -9.06
CA LEU A 124 -1.37 21.31 -10.43
C LEU A 124 -1.93 22.57 -11.10
N GLN A 125 -2.68 23.40 -10.38
CA GLN A 125 -3.21 24.68 -10.89
C GLN A 125 -2.09 25.56 -11.48
N LYS A 126 -0.95 25.65 -10.80
CA LYS A 126 0.21 26.40 -11.31
C LYS A 126 0.80 25.84 -12.60
N GLU A 127 0.67 24.53 -12.84
CA GLU A 127 1.11 23.92 -14.10
C GLU A 127 0.12 24.20 -15.22
N ILE A 128 -1.19 24.10 -14.93
CA ILE A 128 -2.27 24.42 -15.86
C ILE A 128 -2.19 25.88 -16.31
N GLU A 129 -2.00 26.81 -15.36
CA GLU A 129 -1.81 28.25 -15.64
C GLU A 129 -0.64 28.51 -16.60
N SER A 130 0.42 27.70 -16.56
CA SER A 130 1.56 27.82 -17.46
C SER A 130 1.28 27.33 -18.88
N VAL A 131 0.33 26.42 -19.06
CA VAL A 131 -0.03 25.85 -20.37
C VAL A 131 -1.20 26.61 -21.01
N GLY A 132 -2.12 27.14 -20.20
CA GLY A 132 -3.27 27.93 -20.65
C GLY A 132 -4.42 27.10 -21.24
N ASP A 133 -4.27 25.78 -21.33
CA ASP A 133 -5.28 24.82 -21.77
C ASP A 133 -5.29 23.62 -20.79
N ALA A 134 -6.37 23.52 -20.02
CA ALA A 134 -6.53 22.51 -18.98
C ALA A 134 -6.70 21.09 -19.54
N ASP A 135 -7.43 20.93 -20.65
CA ASP A 135 -7.70 19.63 -21.27
C ASP A 135 -6.44 19.06 -21.93
N ALA A 136 -5.70 19.93 -22.63
CA ALA A 136 -4.41 19.56 -23.21
C ALA A 136 -3.39 19.22 -22.12
N TRP A 137 -3.33 20.01 -21.04
CA TRP A 137 -2.45 19.72 -19.91
C TRP A 137 -2.82 18.38 -19.26
N ASN A 138 -4.11 18.12 -18.99
CA ASN A 138 -4.56 16.91 -18.34
C ASN A 138 -4.25 15.65 -19.17
N THR A 139 -4.46 15.72 -20.48
CA THR A 139 -4.12 14.61 -21.41
C THR A 139 -2.64 14.24 -21.34
N VAL A 140 -1.76 15.24 -21.32
CA VAL A 140 -0.31 15.03 -21.18
C VAL A 140 0.05 14.52 -19.78
N HIS A 141 -0.56 15.08 -18.74
CA HIS A 141 -0.34 14.70 -17.34
C HIS A 141 -0.67 13.22 -17.10
N VAL A 142 -1.87 12.79 -17.47
CA VAL A 142 -2.31 11.38 -17.34
C VAL A 142 -1.39 10.45 -18.11
N LYS A 143 -1.03 10.81 -19.35
CA LYS A 143 -0.11 10.00 -20.17
C LYS A 143 1.25 9.84 -19.51
N VAL A 144 1.83 10.92 -18.98
CA VAL A 144 3.11 10.88 -18.28
C VAL A 144 3.01 10.03 -17.02
N MET A 145 1.97 10.23 -16.20
CA MET A 145 1.79 9.44 -14.98
C MET A 145 1.64 7.94 -15.29
N ASN A 146 0.77 7.57 -16.23
CA ASN A 146 0.54 6.16 -16.57
C ASN A 146 1.77 5.49 -17.21
N SER A 147 2.61 6.25 -17.91
CA SER A 147 3.87 5.72 -18.46
C SER A 147 4.97 5.49 -17.42
N ASN A 148 4.88 6.12 -16.24
CA ASN A 148 5.89 6.03 -15.18
C ASN A 148 5.40 5.24 -13.95
N ASN A 149 4.09 5.16 -13.74
CA ASN A 149 3.46 4.47 -12.61
C ASN A 149 2.89 3.15 -13.10
N PRO A 150 3.51 2.00 -12.79
CA PRO A 150 3.02 0.71 -13.23
C PRO A 150 1.67 0.39 -12.58
N LYS A 151 0.77 -0.20 -13.36
CA LYS A 151 -0.48 -0.82 -12.87
C LYS A 151 -0.19 -2.17 -12.20
N TYR A 152 0.80 -2.91 -12.70
CA TYR A 152 1.15 -4.25 -12.21
C TYR A 152 2.59 -4.29 -11.67
N ILE A 153 2.74 -4.80 -10.44
CA ILE A 153 4.03 -5.10 -9.81
C ILE A 153 4.04 -6.53 -9.26
N LEU A 154 5.20 -7.16 -9.24
CA LEU A 154 5.35 -8.49 -8.63
C LEU A 154 5.46 -8.35 -7.11
N ARG A 155 4.32 -8.44 -6.42
CA ARG A 155 4.29 -8.51 -4.95
C ARG A 155 4.76 -9.89 -4.48
N ASN A 156 5.39 -9.94 -3.31
CA ASN A 156 5.93 -11.18 -2.77
C ASN A 156 4.88 -12.29 -2.64
N TYR A 157 3.66 -11.97 -2.22
CA TYR A 157 2.60 -13.00 -2.10
C TYR A 157 2.15 -13.51 -3.48
N ILE A 158 2.11 -12.65 -4.51
CA ILE A 158 1.78 -13.06 -5.88
C ILE A 158 2.86 -14.03 -6.39
N ALA A 159 4.13 -13.69 -6.14
CA ALA A 159 5.24 -14.57 -6.47
C ALA A 159 5.14 -15.91 -5.72
N GLN A 160 4.81 -15.88 -4.43
CA GLN A 160 4.66 -17.07 -3.60
C GLN A 160 3.53 -17.98 -4.10
N ASN A 161 2.35 -17.42 -4.39
CA ASN A 161 1.22 -18.17 -4.95
C ASN A 161 1.58 -18.84 -6.28
N ALA A 162 2.31 -18.12 -7.15
CA ALA A 162 2.75 -18.67 -8.43
C ALA A 162 3.80 -19.79 -8.25
N ILE A 163 4.68 -19.69 -7.25
CA ILE A 163 5.63 -20.75 -6.89
C ILE A 163 4.88 -21.99 -6.40
N GLU A 164 3.94 -21.82 -5.47
CA GLU A 164 3.17 -22.92 -4.88
C GLU A 164 2.32 -23.65 -5.93
N ALA A 165 1.69 -22.92 -6.86
CA ALA A 165 0.97 -23.52 -7.98
C ALA A 165 1.91 -24.35 -8.87
N ALA A 166 3.08 -23.81 -9.20
CA ALA A 166 4.06 -24.48 -10.05
C ALA A 166 4.66 -25.73 -9.38
N GLU A 167 4.89 -25.71 -8.06
CA GLU A 167 5.33 -26.88 -7.29
C GLU A 167 4.29 -28.01 -7.32
N ASN A 168 3.00 -27.65 -7.40
CA ASN A 168 1.89 -28.60 -7.59
C ASN A 168 1.67 -29.00 -9.06
N GLY A 169 2.53 -28.55 -9.99
CA GLY A 169 2.48 -28.86 -11.41
C GLY A 169 1.61 -27.93 -12.26
N ASP A 170 0.99 -26.91 -11.66
CA ASP A 170 0.21 -25.90 -12.38
C ASP A 170 1.03 -24.64 -12.68
N PHE A 171 1.42 -24.49 -13.95
CA PHE A 171 2.19 -23.33 -14.43
C PHE A 171 1.31 -22.19 -14.99
N SER A 172 -0.02 -22.29 -14.87
CA SER A 172 -0.93 -21.27 -15.39
C SER A 172 -0.72 -19.91 -14.70
N GLU A 173 -0.61 -19.91 -13.37
CA GLU A 173 -0.37 -18.71 -12.57
C GLU A 173 0.95 -18.01 -12.92
N VAL A 174 2.04 -18.76 -13.08
CA VAL A 174 3.34 -18.21 -13.51
C VAL A 174 3.23 -17.53 -14.87
N ARG A 175 2.52 -18.15 -15.83
CA ARG A 175 2.32 -17.58 -17.17
C ARG A 175 1.45 -16.31 -17.12
N ASN A 176 0.42 -16.30 -16.28
CA ASN A 176 -0.45 -15.14 -16.10
C ASN A 176 0.32 -13.96 -15.52
N VAL A 177 1.09 -14.19 -14.45
CA VAL A 177 1.95 -13.17 -13.84
C VAL A 177 2.97 -12.63 -14.85
N LEU A 178 3.65 -13.51 -15.60
CA LEU A 178 4.61 -13.09 -16.62
C LEU A 178 3.95 -12.20 -17.68
N LYS A 179 2.77 -12.60 -18.20
CA LYS A 179 2.03 -11.83 -19.21
C LYS A 179 1.69 -10.41 -18.76
N LEU A 180 1.30 -10.22 -17.49
CA LEU A 180 1.02 -8.90 -16.94
C LEU A 180 2.29 -8.06 -16.78
N LEU A 181 3.38 -8.69 -16.36
CA LEU A 181 4.67 -8.01 -16.15
C LEU A 181 5.42 -7.68 -17.45
N GLU A 182 5.02 -8.26 -18.59
CA GLU A 182 5.52 -7.85 -19.91
C GLU A 182 5.08 -6.42 -20.27
N ASN A 183 3.89 -5.99 -19.81
CA ASN A 183 3.35 -4.66 -20.06
C ASN A 183 2.80 -4.03 -18.77
N PRO A 184 3.67 -3.73 -17.77
CA PRO A 184 3.22 -3.38 -16.43
C PRO A 184 2.54 -2.00 -16.34
N PHE A 185 2.69 -1.16 -17.38
CA PHE A 185 2.12 0.19 -17.47
C PHE A 185 0.82 0.25 -18.28
N GLN A 186 0.47 -0.83 -19.00
CA GLN A 186 -0.74 -0.88 -19.81
C GLN A 186 -1.81 -1.67 -19.07
N GLU A 187 -3.05 -1.20 -19.14
CA GLU A 187 -4.18 -1.96 -18.62
C GLU A 187 -4.44 -3.15 -19.55
N ALA A 188 -4.35 -4.37 -19.03
CA ALA A 188 -4.51 -5.57 -19.83
C ALA A 188 -6.01 -5.81 -20.09
N GLU A 189 -6.46 -5.71 -21.35
CA GLU A 189 -7.82 -6.07 -21.72
C GLU A 189 -8.11 -7.53 -21.35
N GLY A 190 -9.10 -7.76 -20.49
CA GLY A 190 -9.58 -9.09 -20.09
C GLY A 190 -9.01 -9.66 -18.80
N PHE A 191 -8.20 -8.92 -18.02
CA PHE A 191 -7.78 -9.34 -16.69
C PHE A 191 -8.81 -8.88 -15.64
N ARG A 192 -9.47 -9.82 -14.94
CA ARG A 192 -10.24 -9.49 -13.72
C ARG A 192 -9.24 -9.23 -12.61
N GLU A 193 -9.25 -8.02 -12.04
CA GLU A 193 -8.60 -7.74 -10.75
C GLU A 193 -9.10 -8.76 -9.74
N VAL A 194 -8.20 -9.63 -9.26
CA VAL A 194 -8.44 -10.37 -8.02
C VAL A 194 -8.35 -9.31 -6.92
N ARG A 195 -9.50 -8.88 -6.42
CA ARG A 195 -9.56 -7.99 -5.26
C ARG A 195 -8.95 -8.73 -4.06
N GLU A 196 -8.10 -8.03 -3.32
CA GLU A 196 -7.62 -8.43 -2.00
C GLU A 196 -8.79 -8.42 -1.02
N ASP A 197 -9.73 -9.36 -1.14
CA ASP A 197 -10.57 -9.73 -0.02
C ASP A 197 -9.75 -10.76 0.78
N ALA A 198 -9.16 -10.29 1.88
CA ALA A 198 -8.40 -11.11 2.80
C ALA A 198 -9.32 -12.16 3.45
N GLU A 199 -9.38 -13.35 2.86
CA GLU A 199 -9.84 -14.57 3.52
C GLU A 199 -8.63 -15.48 3.79
N GLU A 200 -8.01 -15.30 4.95
CA GLU A 200 -7.36 -16.42 5.63
C GLU A 200 -8.46 -17.25 6.32
N GLU A 201 -8.94 -18.31 5.66
CA GLU A 201 -9.32 -19.55 6.34
C GLU A 201 -9.41 -20.68 5.28
N GLY A 202 -8.63 -21.74 5.47
CA GLY A 202 -8.48 -22.79 4.47
C GLY A 202 -9.74 -23.63 4.26
N ALA A 203 -10.15 -23.81 2.99
CA ALA A 203 -10.70 -25.04 2.44
C ALA A 203 -11.06 -24.87 0.95
N THR A 204 -10.33 -25.59 0.09
CA THR A 204 -10.81 -26.35 -1.09
C THR A 204 -12.00 -25.86 -1.95
N ALA A 205 -11.74 -25.84 -3.27
CA ALA A 205 -12.65 -25.85 -4.43
C ALA A 205 -13.28 -24.50 -4.82
N ALA A 206 -13.20 -24.01 -6.08
CA ALA A 206 -13.24 -24.68 -7.38
C ALA A 206 -12.26 -24.01 -8.37
N ALA A 207 -11.39 -24.72 -9.09
CA ALA A 207 -11.68 -25.58 -10.25
C ALA A 207 -12.53 -24.90 -11.35
N ALA A 208 -11.84 -24.62 -12.45
CA ALA A 208 -12.30 -24.34 -13.82
C ALA A 208 -13.78 -24.62 -14.15
N ALA A 209 -14.40 -23.66 -14.86
CA ALA A 209 -15.46 -23.95 -15.83
C ALA A 209 -15.04 -23.38 -17.20
N CYS A 210 -14.98 -24.30 -18.16
CA CYS A 210 -14.58 -24.11 -19.55
C CYS A 210 -15.82 -23.99 -20.46
N ALA A 211 -15.66 -23.29 -21.59
CA ALA A 211 -16.31 -23.46 -22.90
C ALA A 211 -17.85 -23.30 -23.05
N GLN A 212 -18.28 -22.48 -24.03
CA GLN A 212 -18.78 -22.97 -25.33
C GLN A 212 -18.99 -21.85 -26.36
N GLU A 213 -18.56 -22.18 -27.59
CA GLU A 213 -18.86 -21.66 -28.95
C GLU A 213 -18.59 -20.19 -29.33
#